data_AF-A0A7S4CWU0-F1
#
_entry.id   AF-A0A7S4CWU0-F1
#
_cell.length_a   1.000
_cell.length_b   1.000
_cell.length_c   1.000
_cell.angle_alpha   90.00
_cell.angle_beta   90.00
_cell.angle_gamma   90.00
#
_symmetry.space_group_name_H-M   'P 1'
#
loop_
_entity.id
_entity.type
_entity.pdbx_description
1 polymer ?
#
loop_
_entity_poly.entity_id
_entity_poly.type
_entity_poly.pdbx_seq_one_letter_code
_entity_poly.pdbx_strand_id
1 'polypeptide(L)'
;GRHPISPFGLGFRAVFALPQSFARLNQTESVAVPTSQPCPIVVLLENVRHVFAEDVVSPYQMFAPKLLPAVMEKYPFLAVPKGCGRVQTVTQQNDPMVHDMMQRLQKH
;
A
#
# COMPACT_ATOMS: atom_id res chain seq x y z
N GLY A 1 0.20 -1.23 -19.42
CA GLY A 1 0.91 0.04 -19.12
C GLY A 1 2.39 -0.09 -19.42
N ARG A 2 3.15 1.01 -19.31
CA ARG A 2 4.63 1.00 -19.45
C ARG A 2 5.28 0.29 -18.26
N HIS A 3 6.45 -0.31 -18.47
CA HIS A 3 7.19 -0.98 -17.40
C HIS A 3 7.77 0.03 -16.41
N PRO A 4 7.51 -0.09 -15.10
CA PRO A 4 8.19 0.71 -14.11
C PRO A 4 9.66 0.29 -14.05
N ILE A 5 10.57 1.26 -14.05
CA ILE A 5 11.98 1.04 -13.71
C ILE A 5 12.09 1.25 -12.20
N SER A 6 11.77 0.21 -11.44
CA SER A 6 11.84 0.22 -9.98
C SER A 6 12.18 -1.18 -9.47
N PRO A 7 12.96 -1.30 -8.39
CA PRO A 7 13.12 -2.59 -7.70
C PRO A 7 11.81 -3.05 -7.03
N PHE A 8 10.79 -2.18 -6.95
CA PHE A 8 9.51 -2.47 -6.35
C PHE A 8 8.43 -2.82 -7.37
N GLY A 9 7.51 -3.69 -6.97
CA GLY A 9 6.27 -3.92 -7.71
C GLY A 9 5.41 -2.67 -7.66
N LEU A 10 5.37 -1.92 -8.77
CA LEU A 10 4.54 -0.73 -8.94
C LEU A 10 3.50 -0.98 -10.04
N GLY A 11 2.27 -0.53 -9.80
CA GLY A 11 1.23 -0.48 -10.83
C GLY A 11 0.93 -1.83 -11.48
N PHE A 12 1.05 -1.89 -12.82
CA PHE A 12 0.68 -3.03 -13.68
C PHE A 12 1.41 -4.35 -13.42
N ARG A 13 2.47 -4.37 -12.60
CA ARG A 13 3.19 -5.60 -12.22
C ARG A 13 3.11 -5.89 -10.72
N ALA A 14 2.35 -5.09 -9.97
CA ALA A 14 2.10 -5.35 -8.57
C ALA A 14 0.97 -6.39 -8.42
N VAL A 15 1.11 -7.25 -7.41
CA VAL A 15 0.01 -8.05 -6.90
C VAL A 15 -0.63 -7.25 -5.77
N PHE A 16 -1.92 -6.96 -5.90
CA PHE A 16 -2.67 -6.22 -4.89
C PHE A 16 -3.47 -7.19 -4.02
N ALA A 17 -3.54 -6.88 -2.74
CA ALA A 17 -4.39 -7.56 -1.79
C ALA A 17 -5.14 -6.53 -0.96
N LEU A 18 -6.39 -6.83 -0.62
CA LEU A 18 -7.12 -6.07 0.38
C LEU A 18 -6.50 -6.32 1.76
N PRO A 19 -6.38 -5.31 2.63
CA PRO A 19 -5.82 -5.49 3.98
C PRO A 19 -6.54 -6.60 4.77
N GLN A 20 -7.87 -6.68 4.67
CA GLN A 20 -8.67 -7.70 5.36
C GLN A 20 -8.35 -9.12 4.88
N SER A 21 -7.98 -9.27 3.61
CA SER A 21 -7.63 -10.55 2.99
C SER A 21 -6.15 -10.90 3.17
N PHE A 22 -5.30 -9.94 3.51
CA PHE A 22 -3.86 -10.14 3.64
C PHE A 22 -3.51 -11.11 4.77
N ALA A 23 -4.21 -11.01 5.92
CA ALA A 23 -4.07 -11.97 7.02
C ALA A 23 -4.36 -13.42 6.57
N ARG A 24 -5.28 -13.60 5.61
CA ARG A 24 -5.62 -14.91 5.04
C ARG A 24 -4.61 -15.37 3.99
N LEU A 25 -4.10 -14.45 3.16
CA LEU A 25 -3.05 -14.74 2.19
C LEU A 25 -1.75 -15.21 2.85
N ASN A 26 -1.39 -14.61 3.98
CA ASN A 26 -0.25 -15.02 4.81
C ASN A 26 -0.33 -16.47 5.31
N GLN A 27 -1.51 -17.07 5.38
CA GLN A 27 -1.70 -18.45 5.81
C GLN A 27 -1.59 -19.47 4.67
N THR A 28 -1.64 -19.02 3.41
CA THR A 28 -1.85 -19.91 2.26
C THR A 28 -0.58 -20.25 1.46
N GLU A 29 0.61 -19.82 1.88
CA GLU A 29 1.94 -20.05 1.22
C GLU A 29 2.01 -19.76 -0.29
N SER A 30 0.95 -19.23 -0.89
CA SER A 30 0.79 -19.07 -2.34
C SER A 30 1.35 -17.74 -2.85
N VAL A 31 1.97 -16.95 -1.96
CA VAL A 31 2.51 -15.63 -2.25
C VAL A 31 4.03 -15.65 -2.02
N ALA A 32 4.79 -15.23 -3.02
CA ALA A 32 6.26 -15.33 -3.07
C ALA A 32 7.02 -14.39 -2.10
N VAL A 33 6.33 -13.74 -1.15
CA VAL A 33 6.95 -12.77 -0.23
C VAL A 33 7.07 -13.43 1.15
N PRO A 34 8.28 -13.55 1.72
CA PRO A 34 8.44 -14.02 3.09
C PRO A 34 7.61 -13.17 4.05
N THR A 35 6.90 -13.81 4.97
CA THR A 35 6.00 -13.20 5.96
C THR A 35 6.69 -12.17 6.88
N SER A 36 8.01 -12.09 6.86
CA SER A 36 8.83 -11.14 7.61
C SER A 36 9.08 -9.80 6.91
N GLN A 37 8.71 -9.64 5.63
CA GLN A 37 8.90 -8.39 4.90
C GLN A 37 7.64 -7.53 4.87
N PRO A 38 7.74 -6.23 5.22
CA PRO A 38 6.60 -5.33 5.19
C PRO A 38 6.11 -5.11 3.76
N CYS A 39 4.82 -5.33 3.54
CA CYS A 39 4.17 -5.04 2.27
C CYS A 39 3.91 -3.53 2.14
N PRO A 40 4.26 -2.91 1.00
CA PRO A 40 3.95 -1.51 0.75
C PRO A 40 2.44 -1.26 0.75
N ILE A 41 2.04 -0.14 1.35
CA ILE A 41 0.66 0.33 1.41
C ILE A 41 0.42 1.21 0.19
N VAL A 42 -0.53 0.83 -0.64
CA VAL A 42 -0.94 1.65 -1.79
C VAL A 42 -2.15 2.48 -1.38
N VAL A 43 -2.06 3.80 -1.52
CA VAL A 43 -3.08 4.76 -1.09
C VAL A 43 -3.29 5.82 -2.17
N LEU A 44 -4.55 6.26 -2.34
CA LEU A 44 -4.84 7.46 -3.13
C LEU A 44 -4.26 8.69 -2.43
N LEU A 45 -3.63 9.59 -3.17
CA LEU A 45 -2.98 10.77 -2.59
C LEU A 45 -3.95 11.59 -1.72
N GLU A 46 -5.19 11.76 -2.19
CA GLU A 46 -6.27 12.45 -1.47
C GLU A 46 -6.67 11.81 -0.13
N ASN A 47 -6.27 10.55 0.10
CA ASN A 47 -6.59 9.76 1.28
C ASN A 47 -5.39 9.51 2.20
N VAL A 48 -4.21 10.05 1.90
CA VAL A 48 -2.97 9.82 2.68
C VAL A 48 -3.17 10.16 4.16
N ARG A 49 -3.76 11.32 4.46
CA ARG A 49 -4.06 11.77 5.83
C ARG A 49 -5.02 10.89 6.63
N HIS A 50 -5.74 9.97 5.99
CA HIS A 50 -6.59 8.99 6.68
C HIS A 50 -5.80 7.74 7.09
N VAL A 51 -4.57 7.60 6.61
CA VAL A 51 -3.72 6.43 6.83
C VAL A 51 -2.47 6.78 7.64
N PHE A 52 -1.85 7.92 7.33
CA PHE A 52 -0.57 8.36 7.86
C PHE A 52 -0.70 9.66 8.65
N ALA A 53 0.21 9.86 9.59
CA ALA A 53 0.29 11.07 10.41
C ALA A 53 0.85 12.26 9.62
N GLU A 54 1.65 11.99 8.58
CA GLU A 54 2.22 13.01 7.71
C GLU A 54 1.56 13.03 6.32
N ASP A 55 1.38 14.23 5.77
CA ASP A 55 1.05 14.41 4.34
C ASP A 55 2.31 14.13 3.52
N VAL A 56 2.37 12.92 2.95
CA VAL A 56 3.50 12.45 2.15
C VAL A 56 3.09 12.14 0.72
N VAL A 57 3.98 12.44 -0.22
CA VAL A 57 3.87 12.07 -1.63
C VAL A 57 5.00 11.09 -1.93
N SER A 58 4.66 9.85 -2.28
CA SER A 58 5.61 8.75 -2.48
C SER A 58 5.16 7.84 -3.63
N PRO A 59 5.24 8.27 -4.89
CA PRO A 59 4.82 7.45 -6.03
C PRO A 59 5.67 6.18 -6.23
N TYR A 60 6.88 6.15 -5.66
CA TYR A 60 7.88 5.09 -5.87
C TYR A 60 8.26 4.33 -4.60
N GLN A 61 7.41 4.34 -3.56
CA GLN A 61 7.63 3.58 -2.32
C GLN A 61 8.92 3.97 -1.55
N MET A 62 9.34 5.22 -1.66
CA MET A 62 10.60 5.71 -1.07
C MET A 62 10.48 6.10 0.40
N PHE A 63 9.26 6.35 0.88
CA PHE A 63 9.01 6.84 2.23
C PHE A 63 8.28 5.81 3.09
N ALA A 64 8.58 5.84 4.40
CA ALA A 64 7.90 5.08 5.44
C ALA A 64 7.41 6.02 6.55
N PRO A 65 6.40 6.87 6.28
CA PRO A 65 5.74 7.73 7.27
C PRO A 65 5.15 6.93 8.43
N LYS A 66 4.80 7.63 9.51
CA LYS A 66 4.14 7.03 10.67
C LYS A 66 2.68 6.76 10.37
N LEU A 67 2.21 5.55 10.69
CA LEU A 67 0.80 5.20 10.58
C LEU A 67 -0.01 5.88 11.69
N LEU A 68 -1.27 6.19 11.38
CA LEU A 68 -2.20 6.64 12.41
C LEU A 68 -2.47 5.52 13.43
N PRO A 69 -2.67 5.85 14.72
CA PRO A 69 -2.97 4.85 15.75
C PRO A 69 -4.15 3.94 15.40
N ALA A 70 -5.25 4.51 14.89
CA ALA A 70 -6.44 3.75 14.49
C ALA A 70 -6.17 2.74 13.37
N VAL A 71 -5.20 3.03 12.49
CA VAL A 71 -4.82 2.15 11.39
C VAL A 71 -3.96 1.01 11.91
N MET A 72 -3.03 1.29 12.81
CA MET A 72 -2.21 0.25 13.45
C MET A 72 -3.04 -0.70 14.30
N GLU A 73 -4.03 -0.18 15.03
CA GLU A 73 -4.96 -1.01 15.80
C GLU A 73 -5.77 -1.96 14.91
N LYS A 74 -6.25 -1.45 13.77
CA LYS A 74 -7.06 -2.24 12.83
C LYS A 74 -6.23 -3.19 11.97
N TYR A 75 -5.01 -2.80 11.59
CA TYR A 75 -4.16 -3.51 10.64
C TYR A 75 -2.69 -3.55 11.12
N PRO A 76 -2.40 -4.29 12.21
CA PRO A 76 -1.08 -4.29 12.84
C PRO A 76 0.04 -4.82 11.92
N PHE A 77 -0.30 -5.69 10.97
CA PHE A 77 0.65 -6.27 10.00
C PHE A 77 1.15 -5.27 8.94
N LEU A 78 0.56 -4.08 8.82
CA LEU A 78 1.02 -3.04 7.90
C LEU A 78 2.21 -2.25 8.46
N ALA A 79 2.40 -2.30 9.79
CA ALA A 79 3.44 -1.55 10.47
C ALA A 79 4.79 -2.29 10.44
N VAL A 80 5.85 -1.56 10.10
CA VAL A 80 7.23 -1.94 10.42
C VAL A 80 7.57 -1.54 11.86
N PRO A 81 8.69 -2.02 12.43
CA PRO A 81 9.15 -1.56 13.74
C PRO A 81 9.10 -0.03 13.85
N LYS A 82 8.58 0.47 14.98
CA LYS A 82 8.29 1.90 15.27
C LYS A 82 6.97 2.47 14.71
N GLY A 83 6.10 1.63 14.11
CA GLY A 83 4.77 2.06 13.69
C GLY A 83 4.75 2.82 12.35
N CYS A 84 5.81 2.69 11.56
CA CYS A 84 5.89 3.25 10.22
C CYS A 84 5.32 2.27 9.18
N GLY A 85 4.94 2.76 8.01
CA GLY A 85 4.50 1.91 6.90
C GLY A 85 5.01 2.46 5.57
N ARG A 86 5.60 1.60 4.73
CA ARG A 86 6.09 2.03 3.41
C ARG A 86 4.90 2.34 2.51
N VAL A 87 4.90 3.50 1.85
CA VAL A 87 3.72 4.00 1.12
C VAL A 87 3.98 4.23 -0.37
N GLN A 88 3.04 3.79 -1.20
CA GLN A 88 2.88 4.22 -2.59
C GLN A 88 1.66 5.15 -2.71
N THR A 89 1.88 6.41 -3.09
CA THR A 89 0.78 7.34 -3.36
C THR A 89 0.40 7.34 -4.82
N VAL A 90 -0.89 7.14 -5.09
CA VAL A 90 -1.44 7.06 -6.45
C VAL A 90 -2.31 8.27 -6.73
N THR A 91 -2.17 8.83 -7.92
CA THR A 91 -3.00 9.89 -8.48
C THR A 91 -3.48 9.49 -9.86
N GLN A 92 -4.56 10.12 -10.34
CA GLN A 92 -5.02 9.94 -11.72
C GLN A 92 -3.93 10.25 -12.76
N GLN A 93 -2.96 11.10 -12.42
CA GLN A 93 -1.88 11.50 -13.33
C GLN A 93 -0.74 10.46 -13.38
N ASN A 94 -0.40 9.82 -12.25
CA ASN A 94 0.76 8.95 -12.17
C ASN A 94 0.46 7.47 -12.47
N ASP A 95 -0.74 7.00 -12.12
CA ASP A 95 -1.22 5.66 -12.42
C ASP A 95 -2.76 5.67 -12.53
N PRO A 96 -3.31 6.07 -13.69
CA PRO A 96 -4.76 6.18 -13.89
C PRO A 96 -5.50 4.86 -13.68
N MET A 97 -4.86 3.72 -13.97
CA MET A 97 -5.51 2.41 -13.86
C MET A 97 -5.66 2.01 -12.40
N VAL A 98 -4.58 2.13 -11.61
CA VAL A 98 -4.65 1.84 -10.18
C VAL A 98 -5.55 2.85 -9.47
N HIS A 99 -5.52 4.13 -9.88
CA HIS A 99 -6.42 5.15 -9.34
C HIS A 99 -7.90 4.77 -9.52
N ASP A 100 -8.32 4.45 -10.76
CA ASP A 100 -9.70 4.03 -11.05
C ASP A 100 -10.08 2.74 -10.32
N MET A 101 -9.18 1.75 -10.30
CA MET A 101 -9.41 0.50 -9.54
C MET A 101 -9.67 0.78 -8.06
N MET A 102 -8.85 1.61 -7.43
CA MET A 102 -9.01 1.95 -6.01
C MET A 102 -10.27 2.76 -5.74
N GLN A 103 -10.59 3.74 -6.60
CA GLN A 103 -11.83 4.51 -6.54
C GLN A 103 -13.08 3.61 -6.60
N ARG A 104 -13.06 2.55 -7.41
CA ARG A 104 -14.15 1.57 -7.49
C ARG A 104 -14.23 0.68 -6.26
N LEU A 105 -13.10 0.24 -5.74
CA LEU A 105 -13.04 -0.61 -4.53
C LEU A 105 -13.51 0.12 -3.26
N GLN A 106 -13.36 1.44 -3.19
CA GLN A 106 -13.85 2.24 -2.05
C GLN A 106 -15.38 2.34 -1.97
N LYS A 107 -16.10 2.03 -3.05
CA LYS A 107 -17.57 2.11 -3.11
C LYS A 107 -18.28 0.83 -2.63
N HIS A 108 -17.51 -0.18 -2.23
CA HIS A 108 -17.98 -1.49 -1.77
C HIS A 108 -17.42 -1.79 -0.38
#